data_AF-A0A924P3B0-F1
#
_entry.id   AF-A0A924P3B0-F1
#
_cell.length_a   1.000
_cell.length_b   1.000
_cell.length_c   1.000
_cell.angle_alpha   90.00
_cell.angle_beta   90.00
_cell.angle_gamma   90.00
#
_symmetry.space_group_name_H-M   'P 1'
#
loop_
_entity.id
_entity.type
_entity.pdbx_description
1 polymer ?
#
loop_
_entity_poly.entity_id
_entity_poly.type
_entity_poly.pdbx_seq_one_letter_code
_entity_poly.pdbx_strand_id
1 'polypeptide(L)'
;NLAYAYKMINKKVLLIDGNFDNPELSNTIKPDLYLEDFLVADQQFNDAQNLNKQFVVMGNRGEDVSLLELSNNTTIQNRLQTLRNLFDIILIEIHSLDSFNKAREWISFSDKVIPIFAAGQTISEPKKREIEYLANLNGKVLGWIMNKMVSANEKPGKQKSAKKLYA
;
A
#
# COMPACT_ATOMS: atom_id res chain seq x y z
N ASN A 1 -0.99 7.26 9.32
CA ASN A 1 -2.22 7.66 10.05
C ASN A 1 -3.15 6.49 10.39
N LEU A 2 -3.71 5.76 9.42
CA LEU A 2 -4.63 4.65 9.71
C LEU A 2 -3.99 3.52 10.54
N ALA A 3 -2.78 3.09 10.17
CA ALA A 3 -2.04 2.06 10.89
C ALA A 3 -1.82 2.43 12.38
N TYR A 4 -1.54 3.72 12.64
CA TYR A 4 -1.37 4.24 14.00
C TYR A 4 -2.69 4.26 14.78
N ALA A 5 -3.82 4.58 14.14
CA ALA A 5 -5.13 4.54 14.78
C ALA A 5 -5.49 3.12 15.29
N TYR A 6 -5.21 2.08 14.49
CA TYR A 6 -5.38 0.69 14.93
C TYR A 6 -4.44 0.34 16.10
N LYS A 7 -3.19 0.79 16.05
CA LYS A 7 -2.25 0.62 17.17
C LYS A 7 -2.79 1.26 18.47
N MET A 8 -3.37 2.46 18.39
CA MET A 8 -3.92 3.17 19.56
C MET A 8 -5.10 2.45 20.22
N ILE A 9 -5.83 1.61 19.48
CA ILE A 9 -6.87 0.73 20.03
C ILE A 9 -6.34 -0.69 20.32
N ASN A 10 -5.03 -0.78 20.61
CA ASN A 10 -4.32 -1.98 21.04
C ASN A 10 -4.36 -3.15 20.03
N LYS A 11 -4.50 -2.86 18.74
CA LYS A 11 -4.36 -3.87 17.69
C LYS A 11 -2.90 -4.07 17.34
N LYS A 12 -2.53 -5.33 17.05
CA LYS A 12 -1.23 -5.68 16.48
C LYS A 12 -1.27 -5.45 14.98
N VAL A 13 -0.47 -4.49 14.50
CA VAL A 13 -0.54 -3.95 13.14
C VAL A 13 0.73 -4.24 12.37
N LEU A 14 0.59 -4.76 11.17
CA LEU A 14 1.64 -4.82 10.16
C LEU A 14 1.33 -3.81 9.05
N LEU A 15 2.30 -2.99 8.70
CA LEU A 15 2.25 -2.14 7.52
C LEU A 15 3.28 -2.64 6.51
N ILE A 16 2.84 -2.95 5.29
CA ILE A 16 3.69 -3.45 4.20
C ILE A 16 3.81 -2.36 3.13
N ASP A 17 5.04 -2.06 2.73
CA ASP A 17 5.32 -1.31 1.51
C ASP A 17 5.25 -2.25 0.31
N GLY A 18 4.12 -2.28 -0.37
CA GLY A 18 3.90 -3.08 -1.58
C GLY A 18 4.19 -2.33 -2.88
N ASN A 19 4.63 -1.07 -2.81
CA ASN A 19 4.96 -0.27 -3.98
C ASN A 19 6.45 -0.37 -4.31
N PHE A 20 6.82 -1.43 -5.05
CA PHE A 20 8.21 -1.66 -5.48
C PHE A 20 8.76 -0.54 -6.39
N ASP A 21 7.91 0.19 -7.11
CA ASP A 21 8.35 1.22 -8.06
C ASP A 21 8.71 2.52 -7.33
N ASN A 22 7.99 2.81 -6.24
CA ASN A 22 8.17 4.00 -5.42
C ASN A 22 8.01 3.66 -3.94
N PRO A 23 9.06 3.10 -3.29
CA PRO A 23 9.00 2.62 -1.91
C PRO A 23 9.15 3.77 -0.90
N GLU A 24 8.23 4.74 -0.95
CA GLU A 24 8.25 5.94 -0.12
C GLU A 24 8.20 5.58 1.38
N LEU A 25 7.42 4.55 1.74
CA LEU A 25 7.31 4.07 3.11
C LEU A 25 8.64 3.49 3.60
N SER A 26 9.29 2.66 2.78
CA SER A 26 10.59 2.07 3.10
C SER A 26 11.69 3.12 3.23
N ASN A 27 11.71 4.10 2.30
CA ASN A 27 12.66 5.20 2.32
C ASN A 27 12.51 6.10 3.55
N THR A 28 11.27 6.30 4.00
CA THR A 28 10.95 7.16 5.15
C THR A 28 11.25 6.46 6.48
N ILE A 29 10.88 5.18 6.62
CA ILE A 29 10.93 4.46 7.89
C ILE A 29 12.26 3.71 8.09
N LYS A 30 12.91 3.26 7.00
CA LYS A 30 14.11 2.41 7.02
C LYS A 30 13.91 1.16 7.88
N PRO A 31 12.99 0.26 7.49
CA PRO A 31 12.65 -0.91 8.30
C PRO A 31 13.78 -1.95 8.34
N ASP A 32 13.77 -2.78 9.38
CA ASP A 32 14.67 -3.92 9.53
C ASP A 32 14.21 -5.16 8.73
N LEU A 33 12.92 -5.17 8.33
CA LEU A 33 12.26 -6.27 7.63
C LEU A 33 11.97 -5.89 6.18
N TYR A 34 12.35 -6.75 5.24
CA TYR A 34 12.11 -6.55 3.81
C TYR A 34 11.26 -7.69 3.23
N LEU A 35 10.33 -7.33 2.35
CA LEU A 35 9.36 -8.24 1.76
C LEU A 35 10.03 -9.29 0.87
N GLU A 36 11.08 -8.91 0.14
CA GLU A 36 11.81 -9.81 -0.75
C GLU A 36 12.45 -10.95 0.04
N ASP A 37 13.08 -10.65 1.18
CA ASP A 37 13.69 -11.68 2.05
C ASP A 37 12.62 -12.62 2.60
N PHE A 38 11.46 -12.06 2.97
CA PHE A 38 10.35 -12.82 3.52
C PHE A 38 9.73 -13.77 2.48
N LEU A 39 9.63 -13.36 1.22
CA LEU A 39 8.98 -14.13 0.15
C LEU A 39 9.91 -15.13 -0.54
N VAL A 40 11.21 -14.83 -0.63
CA VAL A 40 12.22 -15.65 -1.33
C VAL A 40 12.85 -16.69 -0.40
N ALA A 41 12.86 -16.48 0.92
CA ALA A 41 13.46 -17.44 1.84
C ALA A 41 12.81 -18.84 1.70
N ASP A 42 13.61 -19.87 1.47
CA ASP A 42 13.10 -21.22 1.22
C ASP A 42 12.49 -21.89 2.47
N GLN A 43 13.02 -21.63 3.67
CA GLN A 43 12.57 -22.34 4.88
C GLN A 43 12.74 -21.58 6.22
N GLN A 44 13.59 -20.55 6.33
CA GLN A 44 13.93 -19.95 7.64
C GLN A 44 13.98 -18.41 7.62
N PHE A 45 12.86 -17.77 7.29
CA PHE A 45 12.69 -16.39 7.74
C PHE A 45 12.43 -16.39 9.25
N ASN A 46 13.51 -16.38 10.03
CA ASN A 46 13.44 -16.36 11.49
C ASN A 46 13.65 -14.93 12.00
N ASP A 47 12.59 -14.13 11.90
CA ASP A 47 12.56 -12.80 12.51
C ASP A 47 11.44 -12.66 13.54
N ALA A 48 11.36 -13.67 14.42
CA ALA A 48 10.36 -13.71 15.48
C ALA A 48 10.42 -12.47 16.39
N GLN A 49 11.61 -11.90 16.60
CA GLN A 49 11.75 -10.69 17.42
C GLN A 49 11.08 -9.48 16.78
N ASN A 50 11.30 -9.22 15.48
CA ASN A 50 10.63 -8.10 14.84
C ASN A 50 9.14 -8.37 14.64
N LEU A 51 8.75 -9.59 14.27
CA LEU A 51 7.34 -9.96 14.02
C LEU A 51 6.47 -10.03 15.30
N ASN A 52 7.08 -10.10 16.49
CA ASN A 52 6.35 -10.08 17.76
C ASN A 52 6.03 -8.67 18.28
N LYS A 53 6.52 -7.61 17.64
CA LYS A 53 6.20 -6.22 18.02
C LYS A 53 4.72 -5.89 17.74
N GLN A 54 4.14 -5.00 18.54
CA GLN A 54 2.75 -4.54 18.35
C GLN A 54 2.56 -3.80 17.02
N PHE A 55 3.59 -3.09 16.56
CA PHE A 55 3.57 -2.35 15.31
C PHE A 55 4.82 -2.70 14.52
N VAL A 56 4.64 -3.23 13.31
CA VAL A 56 5.71 -3.68 12.43
C VAL A 56 5.56 -3.01 11.08
N VAL A 57 6.70 -2.62 10.50
CA VAL A 57 6.78 -2.17 9.12
C VAL A 57 7.65 -3.15 8.36
N MET A 58 7.13 -3.68 7.26
CA MET A 58 7.86 -4.50 6.30
C MET A 58 8.03 -3.67 5.03
N GLY A 59 9.26 -3.31 4.73
CA GLY A 59 9.59 -2.52 3.55
C GLY A 59 9.82 -3.37 2.31
N ASN A 60 10.20 -2.69 1.24
CA ASN A 60 10.78 -3.28 0.04
C ASN A 60 12.01 -2.45 -0.38
N ARG A 61 12.87 -3.01 -1.24
CA ARG A 61 14.14 -2.41 -1.63
C ARG A 61 14.06 -1.46 -2.83
N GLY A 62 12.90 -1.40 -3.48
CA GLY A 62 12.69 -0.59 -4.67
C GLY A 62 13.30 -1.21 -5.91
N GLU A 63 12.48 -1.88 -6.71
CA GLU A 63 12.87 -2.50 -7.98
C GLU A 63 11.69 -2.48 -8.96
N ASP A 64 11.95 -2.57 -10.27
CA ASP A 64 10.90 -2.74 -11.28
C ASP A 64 10.46 -4.21 -11.36
N VAL A 65 9.92 -4.72 -10.24
CA VAL A 65 9.45 -6.10 -10.09
C VAL A 65 8.00 -6.15 -9.62
N SER A 66 7.32 -7.26 -9.89
CA SER A 66 5.99 -7.59 -9.37
C SER A 66 6.05 -8.62 -8.25
N LEU A 67 4.95 -8.78 -7.52
CA LEU A 67 4.87 -9.73 -6.41
C LEU A 67 5.00 -11.17 -6.91
N LEU A 68 4.38 -11.48 -8.05
CA LEU A 68 4.44 -12.80 -8.69
C LEU A 68 5.78 -13.09 -9.38
N GLU A 69 6.61 -12.07 -9.62
CA GLU A 69 7.99 -12.25 -10.08
C GLU A 69 8.93 -12.63 -8.93
N LEU A 70 8.68 -12.09 -7.72
CA LEU A 70 9.45 -12.44 -6.51
C LEU A 70 9.20 -13.87 -6.05
N SER A 71 7.96 -14.35 -6.14
CA SER A 71 7.60 -15.68 -5.65
C SER A 71 6.32 -16.19 -6.29
N ASN A 72 6.09 -17.50 -6.25
CA ASN A 72 4.89 -18.09 -6.82
C ASN A 72 3.65 -17.87 -5.92
N ASN A 73 2.46 -18.00 -6.53
CA ASN A 73 1.18 -17.77 -5.88
C ASN A 73 1.01 -18.56 -4.56
N THR A 74 1.31 -19.86 -4.58
CA THR A 74 1.19 -20.73 -3.40
C THR A 74 2.10 -20.27 -2.26
N THR A 75 3.35 -19.92 -2.57
CA THR A 75 4.30 -19.42 -1.56
C THR A 75 3.81 -18.10 -0.97
N ILE A 76 3.39 -17.14 -1.80
CA ILE A 76 2.85 -15.85 -1.33
C ILE A 76 1.65 -16.06 -0.43
N GLN A 77 0.68 -16.89 -0.82
CA GLN A 77 -0.51 -17.18 -0.01
C GLN A 77 -0.14 -17.76 1.35
N ASN A 78 0.76 -18.75 1.39
CA ASN A 78 1.19 -19.38 2.64
C ASN A 78 1.94 -18.40 3.56
N ARG A 79 2.81 -17.57 2.97
CA ARG A 79 3.56 -16.52 3.67
C ARG A 79 2.61 -15.46 4.25
N LEU A 80 1.70 -14.93 3.46
CA LEU A 80 0.68 -13.97 3.92
C LEU A 80 -0.26 -14.60 4.97
N GLN A 81 -0.62 -15.88 4.83
CA GLN A 81 -1.40 -16.59 5.84
C GLN A 81 -0.67 -16.66 7.19
N THR A 82 0.66 -16.80 7.17
CA THR A 82 1.47 -16.77 8.39
C THR A 82 1.38 -15.40 9.06
N LEU A 83 1.42 -14.31 8.28
CA LEU A 83 1.23 -12.95 8.82
C LEU A 83 -0.19 -12.75 9.37
N ARG A 84 -1.23 -13.26 8.71
CA ARG A 84 -2.62 -13.20 9.20
C ARG A 84 -2.79 -13.84 10.58
N ASN A 85 -2.03 -14.88 10.88
CA ASN A 85 -2.07 -15.53 12.20
C ASN A 85 -1.36 -14.70 13.29
N LEU A 86 -0.50 -13.75 12.91
CA LEU A 86 0.35 -12.98 13.83
C LEU A 86 -0.13 -11.55 14.07
N PHE A 87 -0.94 -10.98 13.19
CA PHE A 87 -1.38 -9.58 13.21
C PHE A 87 -2.89 -9.49 13.14
N ASP A 88 -3.47 -8.56 13.91
CA ASP A 88 -4.90 -8.28 13.84
C ASP A 88 -5.27 -7.54 12.54
N ILE A 89 -4.38 -6.67 12.08
CA ILE A 89 -4.57 -5.84 10.90
C ILE A 89 -3.27 -5.80 10.10
N ILE A 90 -3.37 -6.10 8.80
CA ILE A 90 -2.31 -5.92 7.82
C ILE A 90 -2.78 -4.85 6.84
N LEU A 91 -2.01 -3.77 6.74
CA LEU A 91 -2.24 -2.72 5.75
C LEU A 91 -1.12 -2.79 4.71
N ILE A 92 -1.49 -2.74 3.44
CA ILE A 92 -0.55 -2.81 2.33
C ILE A 92 -0.72 -1.53 1.52
N GLU A 93 0.34 -0.73 1.44
CA GLU A 93 0.42 0.35 0.47
C GLU A 93 0.80 -0.25 -0.88
N ILE A 94 0.04 0.03 -1.93
CA ILE A 94 0.26 -0.55 -3.26
C ILE A 94 0.38 0.55 -4.31
N HIS A 95 0.87 0.18 -5.49
CA HIS A 95 0.89 1.05 -6.65
C HIS A 95 -0.51 1.63 -6.95
N SER A 96 -0.51 2.80 -7.57
CA SER A 96 -1.74 3.35 -8.15
C SER A 96 -2.27 2.42 -9.25
N LEU A 97 -3.58 2.44 -9.49
CA LEU A 97 -4.24 1.56 -10.46
C LEU A 97 -3.86 1.84 -11.91
N ASP A 98 -3.18 2.94 -12.20
CA ASP A 98 -2.54 3.20 -13.49
C ASP A 98 -1.40 2.20 -13.77
N SER A 99 -0.66 1.77 -12.75
CA SER A 99 0.25 0.61 -12.79
C SER A 99 -0.51 -0.71 -12.64
N PHE A 100 -1.45 -0.94 -13.58
CA PHE A 100 -2.57 -1.88 -13.46
C PHE A 100 -2.18 -3.32 -13.10
N ASN A 101 -1.07 -3.85 -13.63
CA ASN A 101 -0.69 -5.25 -13.41
C ASN A 101 -0.19 -5.48 -11.97
N LYS A 102 0.76 -4.66 -11.49
CA LYS A 102 1.34 -4.81 -10.15
C LYS A 102 0.32 -4.57 -9.04
N ALA A 103 -0.54 -3.56 -9.20
CA ALA A 103 -1.63 -3.30 -8.26
C ALA A 103 -2.64 -4.47 -8.19
N ARG A 104 -2.95 -5.11 -9.33
CA ARG A 104 -3.88 -6.25 -9.41
C ARG A 104 -3.37 -7.48 -8.68
N GLU A 105 -2.08 -7.74 -8.73
CA GLU A 105 -1.47 -8.86 -7.98
C GLU A 105 -1.75 -8.70 -6.49
N TRP A 106 -1.39 -7.54 -5.89
CA TRP A 106 -1.69 -7.27 -4.49
C TRP A 106 -3.17 -7.34 -4.15
N ILE A 107 -4.04 -6.77 -5.00
CA ILE A 107 -5.50 -6.83 -4.81
C ILE A 107 -6.00 -8.28 -4.80
N SER A 108 -5.41 -9.16 -5.59
CA SER A 108 -5.80 -10.57 -5.63
C SER A 108 -5.55 -11.28 -4.29
N PHE A 109 -4.44 -10.96 -3.60
CA PHE A 109 -4.08 -11.52 -2.29
C PHE A 109 -4.76 -10.82 -1.11
N SER A 110 -5.26 -9.59 -1.30
CA SER A 110 -5.94 -8.83 -0.25
C SER A 110 -7.36 -9.33 0.04
N ASP A 111 -7.75 -9.26 1.31
CA ASP A 111 -9.12 -9.58 1.75
C ASP A 111 -10.09 -8.44 1.43
N LYS A 112 -9.60 -7.19 1.56
CA LYS A 112 -10.35 -5.95 1.34
C LYS A 112 -9.48 -4.87 0.70
N VAL A 113 -10.12 -3.99 -0.07
CA VAL A 113 -9.50 -2.87 -0.78
C VAL A 113 -10.16 -1.55 -0.38
N ILE A 114 -9.36 -0.52 -0.16
CA ILE A 114 -9.82 0.84 0.12
C ILE A 114 -9.15 1.80 -0.87
N PRO A 115 -9.80 2.16 -1.99
CA PRO A 115 -9.28 3.17 -2.90
C PRO A 115 -9.23 4.55 -2.25
N ILE A 116 -8.18 5.30 -2.58
CA ILE A 116 -7.97 6.68 -2.12
C ILE A 116 -8.00 7.61 -3.33
N PHE A 117 -8.85 8.63 -3.27
CA PHE A 117 -8.99 9.65 -4.30
C PHE A 117 -8.58 11.01 -3.76
N ALA A 118 -7.82 11.78 -4.53
CA ALA A 118 -7.57 13.17 -4.20
C ALA A 118 -8.76 14.05 -4.59
N ALA A 119 -9.19 14.92 -3.68
CA ALA A 119 -10.25 15.88 -3.91
C ALA A 119 -9.90 16.86 -5.05
N GLY A 120 -10.92 17.32 -5.76
CA GLY A 120 -10.76 18.29 -6.84
C GLY A 120 -10.12 17.74 -8.12
N GLN A 121 -9.85 16.44 -8.21
CA GLN A 121 -9.39 15.82 -9.45
C GLN A 121 -10.55 15.53 -10.41
N THR A 122 -10.33 15.79 -11.69
CA THR A 122 -11.23 15.39 -12.76
C THR A 122 -11.12 13.89 -13.01
N ILE A 123 -12.26 13.21 -13.12
CA ILE A 123 -12.31 11.81 -13.52
C ILE A 123 -12.10 11.72 -15.04
N SER A 124 -10.90 11.36 -15.45
CA SER A 124 -10.54 11.08 -16.84
C SER A 124 -11.03 9.71 -17.30
N GLU A 125 -11.05 9.44 -18.61
CA GLU A 125 -11.42 8.12 -19.15
C GLU A 125 -10.57 6.96 -18.61
N PRO A 126 -9.23 7.06 -18.47
CA PRO A 126 -8.44 6.04 -17.78
C PRO A 126 -8.92 5.78 -16.34
N LYS A 127 -9.21 6.86 -15.59
CA LYS A 127 -9.69 6.77 -14.21
C LYS A 127 -11.06 6.09 -14.12
N LYS A 128 -11.95 6.28 -15.11
CA LYS A 128 -13.24 5.57 -15.17
C LYS A 128 -13.04 4.05 -15.22
N ARG A 129 -12.10 3.57 -16.04
CA ARG A 129 -11.80 2.12 -16.14
C ARG A 129 -11.25 1.55 -14.83
N GLU A 130 -10.46 2.33 -14.10
CA GLU A 130 -9.98 1.95 -12.76
C GLU A 130 -11.13 1.86 -11.75
N ILE A 131 -12.06 2.82 -11.78
CA ILE A 131 -13.27 2.82 -10.93
C ILE A 131 -14.16 1.63 -11.27
N GLU A 132 -14.37 1.35 -12.55
CA GLU A 132 -15.14 0.18 -13.02
C GLU A 132 -14.49 -1.13 -12.56
N TYR A 133 -13.16 -1.24 -12.65
CA TYR A 133 -12.44 -2.39 -12.11
C TYR A 133 -12.71 -2.57 -10.61
N LEU A 134 -12.58 -1.50 -9.81
CA LEU A 134 -12.86 -1.53 -8.37
C LEU A 134 -14.31 -1.92 -8.08
N ALA A 135 -15.28 -1.40 -8.83
CA ALA A 135 -16.70 -1.73 -8.69
C ALA A 135 -16.98 -3.22 -8.94
N ASN A 136 -16.20 -3.84 -9.84
CA ASN A 136 -16.31 -5.26 -10.19
C ASN A 136 -15.53 -6.21 -9.25
N LEU A 137 -14.92 -5.71 -8.17
CA LEU A 137 -14.22 -6.55 -7.19
C LEU A 137 -15.16 -7.28 -6.21
N ASN A 138 -16.45 -7.39 -6.52
CA ASN A 138 -17.44 -8.26 -5.85
C ASN A 138 -17.34 -8.29 -4.32
N GLY A 139 -17.53 -7.14 -3.67
CA GLY A 139 -17.56 -7.04 -2.20
C GLY A 139 -16.18 -7.03 -1.50
N LYS A 140 -15.07 -6.95 -2.26
CA LYS A 140 -13.75 -6.64 -1.68
C LYS A 140 -13.59 -5.17 -1.31
N VAL A 141 -14.25 -4.25 -2.03
CA VAL A 141 -14.14 -2.81 -1.73
C VAL A 141 -14.99 -2.46 -0.51
N LEU A 142 -14.38 -1.92 0.54
CA LEU A 142 -15.09 -1.50 1.77
C LEU A 142 -15.77 -0.13 1.65
N GLY A 143 -15.33 0.66 0.68
CA GLY A 143 -15.66 2.07 0.51
C GLY A 143 -14.43 2.82 0.00
N TRP A 144 -14.54 4.14 -0.18
CA TRP A 144 -13.44 4.98 -0.65
C TRP A 144 -13.06 6.06 0.37
N ILE A 145 -11.82 6.54 0.28
CA ILE A 145 -11.34 7.68 1.05
C ILE A 145 -11.09 8.84 0.11
N MET A 146 -11.66 10.01 0.41
CA MET A 146 -11.33 11.26 -0.27
C MET A 146 -10.30 12.03 0.56
N ASN A 147 -9.11 12.23 0.01
CA ASN A 147 -7.98 12.91 0.64
C ASN A 147 -7.76 14.30 0.01
N LYS A 148 -6.95 15.15 0.65
CA LYS A 148 -6.64 16.52 0.19
C LYS A 148 -7.87 17.44 0.09
N MET A 149 -8.87 17.20 0.94
CA MET A 149 -10.03 18.09 1.06
C MET A 149 -9.60 19.46 1.55
N VAL A 150 -9.85 20.49 0.75
CA VAL A 150 -9.67 21.88 1.16
C VAL A 150 -10.95 22.33 1.87
N SER A 151 -10.81 22.94 3.04
CA SER A 151 -11.96 23.46 3.78
C SER A 151 -12.63 24.59 3.00
N ALA A 152 -13.96 24.67 3.01
CA ALA A 152 -14.72 25.71 2.30
C ALA A 152 -14.34 27.16 2.69
N ASN A 153 -13.60 27.34 3.79
CA ASN A 153 -13.11 28.63 4.26
C ASN A 153 -11.76 29.07 3.66
N GLU A 154 -11.09 28.22 2.89
CA GLU A 154 -9.89 28.60 2.13
C GLU A 154 -10.29 28.98 0.71
N LYS A 155 -10.32 30.29 0.43
CA LYS A 155 -10.43 30.79 -0.95
C LYS A 155 -9.29 30.15 -1.77
N PRO A 156 -9.54 29.66 -3.00
CA PRO A 156 -8.49 29.08 -3.83
C PRO A 156 -7.42 30.14 -4.08
N GLY A 157 -6.29 30.00 -3.38
CA GLY A 157 -5.11 30.81 -3.61
C GLY A 157 -4.63 30.56 -5.03
N LYS A 158 -4.58 31.62 -5.85
CA LYS A 158 -3.99 31.58 -7.19
C LYS A 158 -2.65 30.85 -7.10
N GLN A 159 -2.52 29.71 -7.79
CA GLN A 159 -1.23 29.07 -8.03
C GLN A 159 -0.31 30.12 -8.65
N LYS A 160 0.68 30.59 -7.88
CA LYS A 160 1.73 31.46 -8.41
C LYS A 160 2.58 30.59 -9.33
N SER A 161 2.47 30.85 -10.63
CA SER A 161 3.38 30.31 -11.63
C SER A 161 4.82 30.55 -11.19
N ALA A 162 5.58 29.48 -10.98
CA ALA A 162 7.00 29.57 -10.68
C ALA A 162 7.69 30.25 -11.86
N LYS A 163 8.14 31.50 -11.66
CA LYS A 163 9.04 32.17 -12.60
C LYS A 163 10.35 31.38 -12.60
N LYS A 164 10.74 30.88 -13.77
CA LYS A 164 12.10 30.42 -14.06
C LYS A 164 13.11 31.51 -13.65
N LEU A 165 14.07 31.13 -12.84
CA LEU A 165 15.26 31.90 -12.53
C LEU A 165 16.42 30.91 -12.39
N TYR A 166 17.13 30.70 -13.49
CA TYR A 166 18.59 30.57 -13.46
C TYR A 166 19.11 31.25 -14.72
N ALA A 167 19.86 32.33 -14.49
CA ALA A 167 20.81 32.92 -15.41
C ALA A 167 22.09 32.07 -15.39
#